data_AF-A0A931X0B4-F1
#
_entry.id   AF-A0A931X0B4-F1
#
_cell.length_a   1.000
_cell.length_b   1.000
_cell.length_c   1.000
_cell.angle_alpha   90.00
_cell.angle_beta   90.00
_cell.angle_gamma   90.00
#
_symmetry.space_group_name_H-M   'P 1'
#
loop_
_entity.id
_entity.type
_entity.pdbx_description
1 polymer ?
#
loop_
_entity_poly.entity_id
_entity_poly.type
_entity_poly.pdbx_seq_one_letter_code
_entity_poly.pdbx_strand_id
1 'polypeptide(L)'
;MRGRMAARSVAVLLLAVLLAAGPSSAAAAWLKFVHPKLGFSFSYPSGWAIAPPIHGIEVMVIGPEPAGVSGVRLNVNVTSEALPPGVSVDAYETANESQLQLLFHDGHVIGQTGR
;
A
#
# COMPACT_ATOMS: atom_id res chain seq x y z
N MET A 1 -59.49 -21.98 10.44
CA MET A 1 -58.63 -21.08 9.64
C MET A 1 -58.02 -19.98 10.53
N ARG A 2 -56.88 -20.22 11.21
CA ARG A 2 -56.21 -19.21 12.07
C ARG A 2 -54.66 -19.32 12.08
N GLY A 3 -54.05 -19.85 11.01
CA GLY A 3 -52.60 -20.15 11.00
C GLY A 3 -51.77 -19.40 9.95
N ARG A 4 -52.32 -18.40 9.24
CA ARG A 4 -51.66 -17.80 8.06
C ARG A 4 -51.21 -16.34 8.21
N MET A 5 -51.55 -15.65 9.29
CA MET A 5 -51.16 -14.24 9.49
C MET A 5 -49.81 -14.06 10.19
N ALA A 6 -49.42 -14.94 11.12
CA ALA A 6 -48.18 -14.76 11.89
C ALA A 6 -46.89 -14.99 11.07
N ALA A 7 -46.94 -15.82 10.02
CA ALA A 7 -45.77 -16.18 9.23
C ALA A 7 -45.29 -15.07 8.27
N ARG A 8 -46.18 -14.15 7.86
CA ARG A 8 -45.83 -13.09 6.90
C ARG A 8 -45.06 -11.94 7.55
N SER A 9 -45.34 -11.64 8.81
CA SER A 9 -44.69 -10.52 9.53
C SER A 9 -43.25 -10.82 9.95
N VAL A 10 -42.93 -12.09 10.20
CA VAL A 10 -41.56 -12.51 10.58
C VAL A 10 -40.61 -12.51 9.37
N ALA A 11 -41.12 -12.90 8.19
CA ALA A 11 -40.31 -12.96 6.97
C ALA A 11 -39.87 -11.57 6.46
N VAL A 12 -40.73 -10.56 6.60
CA VAL A 12 -40.40 -9.17 6.20
C VAL A 12 -39.34 -8.56 7.13
N LEU A 13 -39.40 -8.88 8.43
CA LEU A 13 -38.42 -8.40 9.41
C LEU A 13 -37.03 -9.01 9.20
N LEU A 14 -36.95 -10.31 8.89
CA LEU A 14 -35.68 -10.97 8.59
C LEU A 14 -35.03 -10.44 7.31
N LEU A 15 -35.83 -10.17 6.27
CA LEU A 15 -35.32 -9.62 5.02
C LEU A 15 -34.78 -8.18 5.21
N ALA A 16 -35.46 -7.36 6.00
CA ALA A 16 -35.03 -5.99 6.31
C ALA A 16 -33.71 -5.95 7.12
N VAL A 17 -33.47 -6.93 8.00
CA VAL A 17 -32.20 -7.06 8.75
C VAL A 17 -31.06 -7.53 7.85
N LEU A 18 -31.30 -8.44 6.90
CA LEU A 18 -30.29 -8.86 5.93
C LEU A 18 -29.91 -7.75 4.92
N LEU A 19 -30.86 -6.88 4.55
CA LEU A 19 -30.60 -5.75 3.66
C LEU A 19 -29.89 -4.56 4.33
N ALA A 20 -29.94 -4.47 5.67
CA ALA A 20 -29.25 -3.44 6.44
C ALA A 20 -27.76 -3.75 6.69
N ALA A 21 -27.35 -5.01 6.51
CA ALA A 21 -25.96 -5.42 6.51
C ALA A 21 -25.33 -5.18 5.12
N GLY A 22 -25.34 -3.92 4.67
CA GLY A 22 -24.49 -3.52 3.55
C GLY A 22 -23.03 -3.86 3.87
N PRO A 23 -22.19 -4.16 2.87
CA PRO A 23 -20.78 -4.40 3.11
C PRO A 23 -20.20 -3.17 3.81
N SER A 24 -19.85 -3.33 5.08
CA SER A 24 -19.10 -2.33 5.81
C SER A 24 -17.71 -2.31 5.18
N SER A 25 -17.53 -1.46 4.17
CA SER A 25 -16.21 -1.05 3.73
C SER A 25 -15.58 -0.32 4.91
N ALA A 26 -14.91 -1.07 5.77
CA ALA A 26 -14.07 -0.49 6.81
C ALA A 26 -13.04 0.35 6.07
N ALA A 27 -13.14 1.67 6.19
CA ALA A 27 -12.14 2.58 5.63
C ALA A 27 -10.78 2.07 6.08
N ALA A 28 -9.87 1.79 5.14
CA ALA A 28 -8.55 1.28 5.45
C ALA A 28 -7.89 2.23 6.45
N ALA A 29 -7.67 1.75 7.68
CA ALA A 29 -7.04 2.55 8.70
C ALA A 29 -5.60 2.80 8.26
N TRP A 30 -5.11 4.04 8.30
CA TRP A 30 -3.72 4.31 7.96
C TRP A 30 -2.86 4.27 9.23
N LEU A 31 -1.74 3.58 9.17
CA LEU A 31 -0.71 3.54 10.21
C LEU A 31 0.36 4.57 9.89
N LYS A 32 0.97 5.19 10.92
CA LYS A 32 2.04 6.17 10.76
C LYS A 32 3.38 5.59 11.17
N PHE A 33 4.36 5.64 10.28
CA PHE A 33 5.76 5.37 10.60
C PHE A 33 6.50 6.68 10.91
N VAL A 34 7.43 6.64 11.87
CA VAL A 34 8.36 7.74 12.18
C VAL A 34 9.75 7.14 12.30
N HIS A 35 10.70 7.60 11.48
CA HIS A 35 12.06 7.09 11.50
C HIS A 35 12.82 7.59 12.73
N PRO A 36 13.39 6.72 13.58
CA PRO A 36 13.93 7.13 14.88
C PRO A 36 15.20 7.98 14.77
N LYS A 37 15.93 7.91 13.65
CA LYS A 37 17.21 8.63 13.45
C LYS A 37 17.11 9.82 12.52
N LEU A 38 16.33 9.68 11.45
CA LEU A 38 16.23 10.69 10.38
C LEU A 38 14.98 11.58 10.54
N GLY A 39 14.06 11.22 11.44
CA GLY A 39 12.90 12.04 11.78
C GLY A 39 11.81 12.12 10.71
N PHE A 40 12.00 11.55 9.52
CA PHE A 40 10.95 11.50 8.50
C PHE A 40 9.77 10.63 8.96
N SER A 41 8.59 10.90 8.41
CA SER A 41 7.39 10.12 8.69
C SER A 41 6.54 9.97 7.45
N PHE A 42 5.87 8.83 7.31
CA PHE A 42 4.87 8.60 6.27
C PHE A 42 3.78 7.68 6.79
N SER A 43 2.62 7.72 6.14
CA SER A 43 1.49 6.85 6.44
C SER A 43 1.45 5.68 5.46
N TYR A 44 1.07 4.50 5.94
CA TYR A 44 0.88 3.30 5.12
C TYR A 44 -0.41 2.56 5.51
N PRO A 45 -1.01 1.75 4.62
CA PRO A 45 -2.28 1.10 4.90
C PRO A 45 -2.19 0.08 6.04
N SER A 46 -3.23 0.00 6.86
CA SER A 46 -3.40 -1.09 7.83
C SER A 46 -3.41 -2.43 7.11
N GLY A 47 -2.74 -3.43 7.70
CA GLY A 47 -2.56 -4.76 7.10
C GLY A 47 -1.27 -4.91 6.30
N TRP A 48 -0.55 -3.82 6.05
CA TRP A 48 0.84 -3.90 5.60
C TRP A 48 1.77 -4.05 6.80
N ALA A 49 2.92 -4.69 6.58
CA ALA A 49 3.92 -4.95 7.61
C ALA A 49 5.21 -4.19 7.34
N ILE A 50 5.92 -3.78 8.39
CA ILE A 50 7.29 -3.31 8.27
C ILE A 50 8.18 -4.56 8.15
N ALA A 51 8.98 -4.64 7.09
CA ALA A 51 9.90 -5.74 6.88
C ALA A 51 11.11 -5.65 7.83
N PRO A 52 11.81 -6.77 8.10
CA PRO A 52 13.10 -6.72 8.80
C PRO A 52 14.08 -5.77 8.11
N PRO A 53 15.05 -5.18 8.84
CA PRO A 53 16.04 -4.29 8.26
C PRO A 53 16.81 -4.95 7.11
N ILE A 54 16.91 -4.23 5.99
CA ILE A 54 17.69 -4.62 4.81
C ILE A 54 18.78 -3.57 4.62
N HIS A 55 20.01 -4.01 4.35
CA HIS A 55 21.13 -3.11 4.14
C HIS A 55 20.83 -2.11 3.00
N GLY A 56 21.04 -0.81 3.24
CA GLY A 56 20.77 0.26 2.28
C GLY A 56 19.32 0.72 2.21
N ILE A 57 18.41 0.14 3.00
CA ILE A 57 17.00 0.56 3.09
C ILE A 57 16.71 1.03 4.52
N GLU A 58 16.26 2.27 4.66
CA GLU A 58 15.89 2.85 5.96
C GLU A 58 14.62 2.18 6.51
N VAL A 59 13.66 1.91 5.63
CA VAL A 59 12.42 1.20 5.95
C VAL A 59 11.80 0.62 4.69
N MET A 60 11.30 -0.61 4.80
CA MET A 60 10.47 -1.26 3.80
C MET A 60 9.12 -1.61 4.43
N VAL A 61 8.04 -1.17 3.79
CA VAL A 61 6.68 -1.58 4.15
C VAL A 61 6.12 -2.45 3.05
N ILE A 62 5.65 -3.65 3.41
CA ILE A 62 5.20 -4.68 2.47
C ILE A 62 3.72 -4.99 2.66
N GLY A 63 2.97 -4.89 1.56
CA GLY A 63 1.53 -5.19 1.52
C GLY A 63 1.24 -6.68 1.53
N PRO A 64 -0.03 -7.10 1.68
CA PRO A 64 -0.42 -8.50 1.57
C PRO A 64 -0.14 -9.04 0.15
N GLU A 65 -0.15 -10.36 0.01
CA GLU A 65 -0.12 -11.02 -1.30
C GLU A 65 -1.41 -10.68 -2.06
N PRO A 66 -1.33 -10.12 -3.29
CA PRO A 66 -2.50 -9.86 -4.10
C PRO A 66 -3.24 -11.16 -4.43
N ALA A 67 -4.57 -11.11 -4.41
CA ALA A 67 -5.39 -12.28 -4.76
C ALA A 67 -5.06 -12.77 -6.17
N GLY A 68 -4.72 -14.06 -6.29
CA GLY A 68 -4.43 -14.70 -7.58
C GLY A 68 -3.03 -14.46 -8.14
N VAL A 69 -2.15 -13.75 -7.43
CA VAL A 69 -0.76 -13.52 -7.85
C VAL A 69 0.21 -14.04 -6.79
N SER A 70 0.73 -15.26 -6.99
CA SER A 70 1.66 -15.84 -6.02
C SER A 70 3.07 -15.31 -6.15
N GLY A 71 3.72 -15.08 -5.01
CA GLY A 71 5.14 -14.73 -4.93
C GLY A 71 5.47 -13.27 -5.20
N VAL A 72 4.47 -12.42 -5.45
CA VAL A 72 4.67 -10.97 -5.64
C VAL A 72 3.94 -10.21 -4.56
N ARG A 73 4.64 -9.31 -3.87
CA ARG A 73 4.05 -8.42 -2.88
C ARG A 73 4.44 -6.99 -3.19
N LEU A 74 3.45 -6.10 -3.18
CA LEU A 74 3.70 -4.67 -3.30
C LEU A 74 4.47 -4.19 -2.08
N ASN A 75 5.43 -3.30 -2.30
CA ASN A 75 6.21 -2.70 -1.23
C ASN A 75 6.48 -1.22 -1.51
N VAL A 76 6.78 -0.49 -0.45
CA VAL A 76 7.34 0.86 -0.48
C VAL A 76 8.66 0.80 0.27
N ASN A 77 9.73 1.20 -0.40
CA ASN A 77 11.08 1.26 0.17
C ASN A 77 11.50 2.71 0.26
N VAL A 78 12.01 3.10 1.42
CA VAL A 78 12.65 4.41 1.61
C VAL A 78 14.13 4.18 1.82
N THR A 79 14.94 4.79 0.98
CA THR A 79 16.41 4.81 1.09
C THR A 79 16.85 6.24 1.35
N SER A 80 18.06 6.40 1.90
CA SER A 80 18.70 7.70 2.01
C SER A 80 20.15 7.59 1.53
N GLU A 81 20.60 8.57 0.75
CA GLU A 81 21.96 8.63 0.24
C GLU A 81 22.47 10.07 0.30
N ALA A 82 23.75 10.23 0.63
CA ALA A 82 24.43 11.51 0.54
C ALA A 82 24.91 11.73 -0.89
N LEU A 83 24.58 12.88 -1.47
CA LEU A 83 25.08 13.23 -2.79
C LEU A 83 26.60 13.41 -2.77
N PRO A 84 27.32 12.95 -3.82
CA PRO A 84 28.74 13.24 -3.96
C PRO A 84 29.01 14.76 -4.00
N PRO A 85 30.15 15.25 -3.49
CA PRO A 85 30.46 16.66 -3.51
C PRO A 85 30.42 17.25 -4.93
N GLY A 86 29.68 18.35 -5.11
CA GLY A 86 29.57 19.04 -6.39
C GLY A 86 28.58 18.44 -7.39
N VAL A 87 27.87 17.37 -7.03
CA VAL A 87 26.81 16.77 -7.87
C VAL A 87 25.46 17.36 -7.49
N SER A 88 24.69 17.84 -8.48
CA SER A 88 23.31 18.28 -8.28
C SER A 88 22.36 17.09 -8.19
N VAL A 89 21.18 17.29 -7.60
CA VAL A 89 20.11 16.28 -7.55
C VAL A 89 19.78 15.80 -8.97
N ASP A 90 19.51 16.71 -9.91
CA ASP A 90 19.14 16.36 -11.28
C ASP A 90 20.19 15.52 -12.01
N ALA A 91 21.48 15.85 -11.81
CA ALA A 91 22.58 15.10 -12.41
C ALA A 91 22.68 13.69 -11.82
N TYR A 92 22.46 13.56 -10.51
CA TYR A 92 22.40 12.28 -9.82
C TYR A 92 21.20 11.45 -10.28
N GLU A 93 20.01 12.04 -10.38
CA GLU A 93 18.78 11.36 -10.83
C GLU A 93 18.91 10.84 -12.27
N THR A 94 19.47 11.66 -13.17
CA THR A 94 19.71 11.27 -14.58
C THR A 94 20.65 10.06 -14.67
N ALA A 95 21.72 10.07 -13.86
CA ALA A 95 22.68 8.97 -13.82
C ALA A 95 22.03 7.69 -13.23
N ASN A 96 21.24 7.83 -12.15
CA ASN A 96 20.56 6.73 -11.50
C ASN A 96 19.50 6.09 -12.44
N GLU A 97 18.73 6.89 -13.17
CA GLU A 97 17.79 6.39 -14.17
C GLU A 97 18.49 5.57 -15.25
N SER A 98 19.63 6.06 -15.75
CA SER A 98 20.43 5.35 -16.75
C SER A 98 20.90 3.98 -16.23
N GLN A 99 21.28 3.90 -14.94
CA GLN A 99 21.64 2.63 -14.31
C GLN A 99 20.44 1.68 -14.16
N LEU A 100 19.27 2.20 -13.78
CA LEU A 100 18.06 1.38 -13.68
C LEU A 100 17.65 0.79 -15.03
N GLN A 101 17.77 1.55 -16.12
CA GLN A 101 17.49 1.05 -17.48
C GLN A 101 18.45 -0.07 -17.90
N LEU A 102 19.69 -0.08 -17.41
CA LEU A 102 20.63 -1.19 -17.66
C LEU A 102 20.26 -2.46 -16.87
N LEU A 103 19.61 -2.32 -15.72
CA LEU A 103 19.20 -3.43 -14.86
C LEU A 103 17.85 -4.05 -15.30
N PHE A 104 16.96 -3.25 -15.88
CA PHE A 104 15.62 -3.68 -16.30
C PHE A 104 15.50 -3.61 -17.83
N HIS A 105 15.88 -4.71 -18.50
CA HIS A 105 15.93 -4.79 -19.97
C HIS A 105 14.60 -4.47 -20.68
N ASP A 106 13.46 -4.76 -20.04
CA ASP A 106 12.10 -4.48 -20.56
C ASP A 106 11.39 -3.36 -19.76
N GLY A 107 12.15 -2.54 -19.01
CA GLY A 107 11.62 -1.46 -18.20
C GLY A 107 11.05 -0.31 -19.04
N HIS A 108 9.93 0.26 -18.59
CA HIS A 108 9.33 1.45 -19.21
C HIS A 108 9.12 2.56 -18.17
N VAL A 109 9.49 3.78 -18.51
CA VAL A 109 9.21 4.97 -17.69
C VAL A 109 7.79 5.46 -18.02
N ILE A 110 6.88 5.36 -17.04
CA ILE A 110 5.46 5.71 -17.21
C ILE A 110 5.09 7.11 -16.69
N GLY A 111 6.04 7.84 -16.10
CA GLY A 111 5.88 9.22 -15.65
C GLY A 111 6.97 9.64 -14.66
N GLN A 112 7.53 10.84 -14.84
CA GLN A 112 8.43 11.49 -13.89
C GLN A 112 7.71 12.70 -13.28
N THR A 113 7.81 12.85 -11.97
CA THR A 113 7.39 14.08 -11.28
C THR A 113 8.64 14.78 -10.76
N GLY A 114 9.28 15.58 -11.63
CA GLY A 114 10.34 16.51 -11.24
C GLY A 114 9.74 17.87 -10.86
N ARG A 115 10.33 18.55 -9.88
CA ARG A 115 10.06 19.97 -9.57
C ARG A 115 11.14 20.84 -10.15
#